data_AF-A0A0R0KN18-F1
#
_entry.id   AF-A0A0R0KN18-F1
#
_cell.length_a   1.000
_cell.length_b   1.000
_cell.length_c   1.000
_cell.angle_alpha   90.00
_cell.angle_beta   90.00
_cell.angle_gamma   90.00
#
_symmetry.space_group_name_H-M   'P 1'
#
loop_
_entity.id
_entity.type
_entity.pdbx_description
1 polymer ?
#
loop_
_entity_poly.entity_id
_entity_poly.type
_entity_poly.pdbx_seq_one_letter_code
_entity_poly.pdbx_strand_id
1 'polypeptide(L)'
;MANNQCLFITEGAYLTRPPSFIGEDYPYWKEKIEMYIKDIPITRLEAKWTNDDMPIMELNTKAKYTLTFALSKYQYNKICRLRTAKEIWDSLSINYDDIEDVRMRKVVTMTRHYENFIMNGGEFMDNMFRRLQVLLNNLEALG
;
A
#
# COMPACT_ATOMS: atom_id res chain seq x y z
N MET A 1 4.21 -21.35 -37.09
CA MET A 1 3.96 -21.58 -35.65
C MET A 1 4.77 -20.54 -34.89
N ALA A 2 4.12 -19.47 -34.42
CA ALA A 2 4.81 -18.41 -33.68
C ALA A 2 5.08 -18.90 -32.25
N ASN A 3 6.36 -18.92 -31.90
CA ASN A 3 6.87 -19.47 -30.65
C ASN A 3 6.52 -18.50 -29.51
N ASN A 4 5.49 -18.81 -28.72
CA ASN A 4 5.17 -18.15 -27.46
C ASN A 4 6.21 -18.54 -26.38
N GLN A 5 7.48 -18.20 -26.61
CA GLN A 5 8.46 -18.18 -25.54
C GLN A 5 8.17 -16.96 -24.67
N CYS A 6 7.29 -17.19 -23.70
CA CYS A 6 7.19 -16.42 -22.48
C CYS A 6 8.63 -16.23 -21.98
N LEU A 7 9.14 -15.00 -22.05
CA LEU A 7 10.44 -14.65 -21.48
C LEU A 7 10.36 -14.96 -19.99
N PHE A 8 10.89 -16.11 -19.60
CA PHE A 8 11.29 -16.37 -18.23
C PHE A 8 12.36 -15.34 -17.91
N ILE A 9 11.97 -14.29 -17.19
CA ILE A 9 12.92 -13.35 -16.61
C ILE A 9 13.58 -14.13 -15.47
N THR A 10 14.83 -14.52 -15.71
CA THR A 10 15.69 -15.22 -14.76
C THR A 10 15.76 -14.47 -13.44
N GLU A 11 15.40 -15.14 -12.34
CA GLU A 11 15.76 -14.77 -10.97
C GLU A 11 17.28 -14.48 -10.93
N GLY A 12 17.67 -13.23 -10.68
CA GLY A 12 19.09 -12.91 -10.49
C GLY A 12 19.55 -11.48 -10.80
N ALA A 13 18.73 -10.60 -11.37
CA ALA A 13 19.16 -9.24 -11.74
C ALA A 13 18.37 -8.08 -11.10
N TYR A 14 17.44 -8.36 -10.18
CA TYR A 14 16.77 -7.31 -9.41
C TYR A 14 17.55 -7.11 -8.11
N LEU A 15 18.21 -5.96 -7.96
CA LEU A 15 19.06 -5.68 -6.79
C LEU A 15 18.30 -5.71 -5.45
N THR A 16 16.96 -5.75 -5.43
CA THR A 16 16.13 -6.12 -4.27
C THR A 16 14.79 -6.71 -4.74
N ARG A 17 14.16 -7.59 -3.95
CA ARG A 17 12.78 -8.05 -4.18
C ARG A 17 11.82 -6.91 -3.83
N PRO A 18 10.72 -6.66 -4.57
CA PRO A 18 9.77 -5.63 -4.17
C PRO A 18 9.21 -5.92 -2.77
N PRO A 19 8.97 -4.88 -1.96
CA PRO A 19 8.48 -5.04 -0.60
C PRO A 19 7.13 -5.76 -0.59
N SER A 20 6.97 -6.73 0.31
CA SER A 20 5.72 -7.48 0.41
C SER A 20 4.66 -6.65 1.15
N PHE A 21 3.47 -6.55 0.56
CA PHE A 21 2.30 -5.94 1.18
C PHE A 21 1.39 -6.98 1.80
N ILE A 22 1.22 -6.88 3.11
CA ILE A 22 0.32 -7.76 3.88
C ILE A 22 -1.04 -7.12 4.15
N GLY A 23 -1.22 -5.83 3.86
CA GLY A 23 -2.45 -5.08 4.19
C GLY A 23 -2.27 -4.03 5.29
N GLU A 24 -1.04 -3.83 5.75
CA GLU A 24 -0.68 -2.87 6.80
C GLU A 24 0.34 -1.87 6.25
N ASP A 25 0.36 -0.68 6.84
CA ASP A 25 1.28 0.42 6.49
C ASP A 25 1.34 0.69 4.97
N TYR A 26 0.15 0.89 4.39
CA TYR A 26 0.02 1.19 2.98
C TYR A 26 0.85 2.41 2.52
N PRO A 27 0.95 3.53 3.28
CA PRO A 27 1.77 4.67 2.88
C PRO A 27 3.24 4.28 2.67
N TYR A 28 3.83 3.54 3.61
CA TYR A 28 5.20 3.03 3.47
C TYR A 28 5.34 2.11 2.26
N TRP A 29 4.42 1.14 2.12
CA TRP A 29 4.49 0.20 1.01
C TRP A 29 4.34 0.90 -0.35
N LYS A 30 3.39 1.84 -0.46
CA LYS A 30 3.09 2.66 -1.64
C LYS A 30 4.33 3.43 -2.09
N GLU A 31 5.00 4.12 -1.16
CA GLU A 31 6.23 4.86 -1.46
C GLU A 31 7.33 3.93 -2.00
N LYS A 32 7.54 2.79 -1.33
CA LYS A 32 8.60 1.84 -1.72
C LYS A 32 8.32 1.16 -3.06
N ILE A 33 7.07 0.77 -3.33
CA ILE A 33 6.73 0.12 -4.60
C ILE A 33 6.77 1.12 -5.77
N GLU A 34 6.41 2.39 -5.55
CA GLU A 34 6.58 3.44 -6.55
C GLU A 34 8.05 3.66 -6.88
N MET A 35 8.92 3.75 -5.87
CA MET A 35 10.37 3.85 -6.08
C MET A 35 10.87 2.65 -6.87
N TYR A 36 10.45 1.44 -6.51
CA TYR A 36 10.84 0.22 -7.21
C TYR A 36 10.44 0.25 -8.68
N ILE A 37 9.19 0.62 -9.00
CA ILE A 37 8.71 0.68 -10.39
C ILE A 37 9.44 1.76 -11.20
N LYS A 38 9.74 2.92 -10.58
CA LYS A 38 10.47 4.03 -11.24
C LYS A 38 11.94 3.65 -11.53
N ASP A 39 12.56 2.85 -10.66
CA ASP A 39 13.94 2.41 -10.79
C ASP A 39 14.13 1.22 -11.72
N ILE A 40 13.04 0.57 -12.20
CA ILE A 40 13.14 -0.46 -13.25
C ILE A 40 13.72 0.22 -14.50
N PRO A 41 14.97 -0.08 -14.89
CA PRO A 41 15.61 0.67 -15.93
C PRO A 41 14.89 0.38 -17.25
N ILE A 42 14.35 1.44 -17.85
CA ILE A 42 13.69 1.45 -19.15
C ILE A 42 14.66 0.98 -20.25
N THR A 43 15.95 0.82 -19.96
CA THR A 43 17.03 0.42 -20.86
C THR A 43 16.86 -0.93 -21.57
N ARG A 44 15.83 -1.74 -21.25
CA ARG A 44 15.44 -2.91 -22.07
C ARG A 44 14.34 -2.62 -23.11
N LEU A 45 13.83 -1.38 -23.19
CA LEU A 45 12.85 -0.92 -24.19
C LEU A 45 13.49 -0.17 -25.38
N GLU A 46 14.77 0.16 -25.33
CA GLU A 46 15.42 1.01 -26.36
C GLU A 46 15.80 0.29 -27.67
N ALA A 47 15.56 -1.02 -27.79
CA ALA A 47 15.74 -1.73 -29.04
C ALA A 47 14.57 -1.45 -30.00
N LYS A 48 14.60 -0.26 -30.62
CA LYS A 48 13.67 0.27 -31.64
C LYS A 48 12.27 0.63 -31.14
N TRP A 49 12.15 1.88 -30.70
CA TRP A 49 10.86 2.55 -30.57
C TRP A 49 10.30 2.90 -31.95
N THR A 50 9.13 2.34 -32.29
CA THR A 50 8.23 2.81 -33.36
C THR A 50 6.83 2.97 -32.75
N ASN A 51 6.08 3.98 -33.22
CA ASN A 51 4.90 4.64 -32.65
C ASN A 51 3.63 3.79 -32.35
N ASP A 52 3.71 2.50 -32.02
CA ASP A 52 2.51 1.66 -31.80
C ASP A 52 2.32 1.27 -30.33
N ASP A 53 1.09 0.91 -29.93
CA ASP A 53 0.62 0.56 -28.58
C ASP A 53 1.41 -0.53 -27.81
N MET A 54 2.38 -1.18 -28.46
CA MET A 54 3.18 -2.28 -27.92
C MET A 54 3.98 -1.95 -26.65
N PRO A 55 4.69 -0.81 -26.52
CA PRO A 55 5.41 -0.45 -25.31
C PRO A 55 4.46 -0.17 -24.15
N ILE A 56 3.26 0.36 -24.41
CA ILE A 56 2.25 0.58 -23.36
C ILE A 56 1.77 -0.76 -22.79
N MET A 57 1.52 -1.75 -23.66
CA MET A 57 1.13 -3.09 -23.22
C MET A 57 2.24 -3.79 -22.43
N GLU A 58 3.49 -3.65 -22.87
CA GLU A 58 4.65 -4.20 -22.14
C GLU A 58 4.86 -3.53 -20.78
N LEU A 59 4.74 -2.21 -20.72
CA LEU A 59 4.81 -1.45 -19.47
C LEU A 59 3.68 -1.86 -18.51
N ASN A 60 2.44 -1.96 -19.01
CA ASN A 60 1.32 -2.43 -18.21
C ASN A 60 1.54 -3.85 -17.70
N THR A 61 2.08 -4.75 -18.53
CA THR A 61 2.39 -6.13 -18.14
C THR A 61 3.46 -6.19 -17.04
N LYS A 62 4.56 -5.44 -17.20
CA LYS A 62 5.64 -5.35 -16.20
C LYS A 62 5.15 -4.74 -14.88
N ALA A 63 4.40 -3.64 -14.96
CA ALA A 63 3.84 -2.98 -13.78
C ALA A 63 2.86 -3.91 -13.04
N LYS A 64 1.98 -4.59 -13.79
CA LYS A 64 1.05 -5.57 -13.23
C LYS A 64 1.79 -6.70 -12.53
N TYR A 65 2.78 -7.29 -13.20
CA TYR A 65 3.58 -8.37 -12.62
C TYR A 65 4.24 -7.92 -11.31
N THR A 66 4.90 -6.77 -11.33
CA THR A 66 5.58 -6.17 -10.16
C THR A 66 4.62 -5.95 -9.00
N LEU A 67 3.47 -5.33 -9.25
CA LEU A 67 2.43 -5.12 -8.25
C LEU A 67 1.95 -6.46 -7.68
N THR A 68 1.58 -7.42 -8.54
CA THR A 68 1.06 -8.71 -8.08
C THR A 68 2.08 -9.53 -7.28
N PHE A 69 3.37 -9.42 -7.60
CA PHE A 69 4.44 -10.11 -6.89
C PHE A 69 4.74 -9.49 -5.52
N ALA A 70 4.45 -8.20 -5.37
CA ALA A 70 4.55 -7.48 -4.11
C ALA A 70 3.38 -7.80 -3.16
N LEU A 71 2.26 -8.35 -3.63
CA LEU A 71 1.09 -8.62 -2.79
C LEU A 71 1.18 -9.98 -2.09
N SER A 72 0.73 -10.04 -0.83
CA SER A 72 0.44 -11.32 -0.19
C SER A 72 -0.68 -12.06 -0.91
N LYS A 73 -0.76 -13.39 -0.74
CA LYS A 73 -1.83 -14.20 -1.36
C LYS A 73 -3.23 -13.69 -1.02
N TYR A 74 -3.44 -13.26 0.22
CA TYR A 74 -4.72 -12.71 0.66
C TYR A 74 -5.05 -11.40 -0.06
N GLN A 75 -4.06 -10.50 -0.20
CA GLN A 75 -4.26 -9.24 -0.90
C GLN A 75 -4.46 -9.42 -2.40
N TYR A 76 -3.67 -10.31 -3.01
CA TYR A 76 -3.81 -10.66 -4.42
C TYR A 76 -5.22 -11.18 -4.76
N ASN A 77 -5.80 -12.03 -3.92
CA ASN A 77 -7.14 -12.59 -4.15
C ASN A 77 -8.24 -11.52 -4.27
N LYS A 78 -8.06 -10.34 -3.66
CA LYS A 78 -9.02 -9.22 -3.77
C LYS A 78 -8.96 -8.53 -5.13
N ILE A 79 -7.79 -8.53 -5.78
CA ILE A 79 -7.52 -7.77 -7.02
C ILE A 79 -7.23 -8.64 -8.23
N CYS A 80 -7.20 -9.97 -8.09
CA CYS A 80 -6.73 -10.91 -9.12
C CYS A 80 -7.51 -10.86 -10.45
N ARG A 81 -8.75 -10.38 -10.42
CA ARG A 81 -9.62 -10.24 -11.60
C ARG A 81 -9.34 -8.96 -12.41
N LEU A 82 -8.57 -8.03 -11.86
CA LEU A 82 -8.23 -6.77 -12.52
C LEU A 82 -7.21 -6.99 -13.65
N ARG A 83 -7.41 -6.31 -14.77
CA ARG A 83 -6.72 -6.60 -16.03
C ARG A 83 -5.47 -5.76 -16.19
N THR A 84 -5.54 -4.50 -15.81
CA THR A 84 -4.46 -3.52 -15.98
C THR A 84 -3.75 -3.22 -14.67
N ALA A 85 -2.49 -2.79 -14.74
CA ALA A 85 -1.75 -2.29 -13.60
C ALA A 85 -2.44 -1.08 -12.96
N LYS A 86 -3.05 -0.22 -13.78
CA LYS A 86 -3.81 0.93 -13.32
C LYS A 86 -5.02 0.52 -12.48
N GLU A 87 -5.82 -0.44 -12.93
CA GLU A 87 -6.96 -0.93 -12.13
C GLU A 87 -6.51 -1.49 -10.79
N ILE A 88 -5.39 -2.24 -10.76
CA ILE A 88 -4.82 -2.76 -9.51
C ILE A 88 -4.38 -1.61 -8.60
N TRP A 89 -3.65 -0.63 -9.14
CA TRP A 89 -3.17 0.53 -8.40
C TRP A 89 -4.32 1.35 -7.81
N ASP A 90 -5.33 1.66 -8.63
CA ASP A 90 -6.50 2.42 -8.21
C ASP A 90 -7.28 1.65 -7.14
N SER A 91 -7.46 0.33 -7.31
CA SER A 91 -8.14 -0.50 -6.32
C SER A 91 -7.39 -0.55 -4.99
N LEU A 92 -6.06 -0.66 -5.01
CA LEU A 92 -5.25 -0.60 -3.79
C LEU A 92 -5.36 0.78 -3.13
N SER A 93 -5.27 1.85 -3.91
CA SER A 93 -5.35 3.22 -3.39
C SER A 93 -6.71 3.50 -2.75
N ILE A 94 -7.82 3.18 -3.42
CA ILE A 94 -9.16 3.35 -2.86
C ILE A 94 -9.35 2.51 -1.59
N ASN A 95 -8.88 1.26 -1.58
CA ASN A 95 -9.08 0.39 -0.43
C ASN A 95 -8.23 0.77 0.77
N TYR A 96 -7.05 1.34 0.59
CA TYR A 96 -6.08 1.52 1.68
C TYR A 96 -5.77 2.98 2.02
N ASP A 97 -5.82 3.91 1.08
CA ASP A 97 -5.67 5.34 1.39
C ASP A 97 -6.81 5.78 2.32
N ASP A 98 -8.07 5.42 2.02
CA ASP A 98 -9.23 5.78 2.85
C ASP A 98 -9.15 5.16 4.26
N ILE A 99 -8.69 3.89 4.36
CA ILE A 99 -8.56 3.20 5.64
C ILE A 99 -7.49 3.86 6.51
N GLU A 100 -6.32 4.15 5.94
CA GLU A 100 -5.22 4.78 6.66
C GLU A 100 -5.54 6.22 7.04
N ASP A 101 -6.23 6.98 6.18
CA ASP A 101 -6.72 8.33 6.51
C ASP A 101 -7.71 8.31 7.67
N VAL A 102 -8.61 7.32 7.72
CA VAL A 102 -9.53 7.15 8.85
C VAL A 102 -8.76 6.74 10.11
N ARG A 103 -7.78 5.84 10.00
CA ARG A 103 -6.94 5.40 11.12
C ARG A 103 -6.14 6.57 11.70
N MET A 104 -5.46 7.33 10.85
CA MET A 104 -4.68 8.51 11.23
C MET A 104 -5.55 9.59 11.87
N ARG A 105 -6.73 9.88 11.32
CA ARG A 105 -7.68 10.83 11.92
C ARG A 105 -8.11 10.40 13.33
N LYS A 106 -8.37 9.12 13.56
CA LYS A 106 -8.69 8.59 14.89
C LYS A 106 -7.53 8.77 15.86
N VAL A 107 -6.31 8.41 15.46
CA VAL A 107 -5.09 8.58 16.27
C VAL A 107 -4.93 10.06 16.65
N VAL A 108 -4.91 10.97 15.68
CA VAL A 108 -4.76 12.41 15.92
C VAL A 108 -5.85 12.94 16.86
N THR A 109 -7.10 12.54 16.65
CA THR A 109 -8.22 12.97 17.49
C THR A 109 -8.06 12.48 18.93
N MET A 110 -7.61 11.24 19.12
CA MET A 110 -7.45 10.64 20.44
C MET A 110 -6.21 11.15 21.18
N THR A 111 -5.10 11.37 20.47
CA THR A 111 -3.94 12.10 20.99
C THR A 111 -4.35 13.50 21.44
N ARG A 112 -5.16 14.21 20.66
CA ARG A 112 -5.68 15.52 21.06
C ARG A 112 -6.57 15.44 22.30
N HIS A 113 -7.43 14.42 22.41
CA HIS A 113 -8.23 14.22 23.62
C HIS A 113 -7.37 13.89 24.85
N TYR A 114 -6.26 13.17 24.67
CA TYR A 114 -5.28 12.91 25.72
C TYR A 114 -4.59 14.21 26.18
N GLU A 115 -4.06 14.99 25.23
CA GLU A 115 -3.34 16.23 25.52
C GLU A 115 -4.21 17.28 26.20
N ASN A 116 -5.51 17.32 25.86
CA ASN A 116 -6.48 18.23 26.47
C ASN A 116 -7.22 17.60 27.65
N PHE A 117 -6.80 16.43 28.14
CA PHE A 117 -7.49 15.75 29.22
C PHE A 117 -7.30 16.51 30.53
N ILE A 118 -8.39 17.08 31.02
CA ILE A 118 -8.46 17.70 32.34
C ILE A 118 -9.63 17.10 33.12
N MET A 119 -9.47 17.07 34.44
CA MET A 119 -10.57 16.73 35.34
C MET A 119 -11.63 17.82 35.25
N ASN A 120 -12.90 17.42 35.12
CA ASN A 120 -14.00 18.38 35.05
C ASN A 120 -14.32 18.96 36.44
N GLY A 121 -14.87 20.18 36.48
CA GLY A 121 -15.37 20.78 37.71
C GLY A 121 -16.48 19.95 38.34
N GLY A 122 -16.30 19.53 39.61
CA GLY A 122 -17.26 18.69 40.34
C GLY A 122 -17.24 17.21 39.96
N GLU A 123 -16.33 16.77 39.09
CA GLU A 123 -16.11 15.36 38.82
C GLU A 123 -15.41 14.70 40.02
N PHE A 124 -15.79 13.46 40.36
CA PHE A 124 -15.07 12.68 41.35
C PHE A 124 -13.82 12.04 40.74
N MET A 125 -12.77 11.89 41.54
CA MET A 125 -11.49 11.32 41.10
C MET A 125 -11.67 9.96 40.41
N ASP A 126 -12.51 9.07 40.93
CA ASP A 126 -12.77 7.76 40.34
C ASP A 126 -13.38 7.85 38.93
N ASN A 127 -14.24 8.84 38.69
CA ASN A 127 -14.83 9.08 37.37
C ASN A 127 -13.80 9.63 36.38
N MET A 128 -12.94 10.54 36.84
CA MET A 128 -11.83 11.04 36.04
C MET A 128 -10.88 9.91 35.63
N PHE A 129 -10.46 9.06 36.57
CA PHE A 129 -9.60 7.91 36.25
C PHE A 129 -10.27 6.94 35.29
N ARG A 130 -11.56 6.65 35.47
CA ARG A 130 -12.30 5.77 34.56
C ARG A 130 -12.29 6.30 33.13
N ARG A 131 -12.47 7.62 32.94
CA ARG A 131 -12.40 8.25 31.62
C ARG A 131 -10.99 8.21 31.02
N LEU A 132 -9.97 8.48 31.83
CA LEU A 132 -8.59 8.39 31.39
C LEU A 132 -8.26 6.96 30.94
N GLN A 133 -8.71 5.95 31.71
CA GLN A 133 -8.53 4.54 31.37
C GLN A 133 -9.20 4.20 30.03
N VAL A 134 -10.44 4.64 29.81
CA VAL A 134 -11.13 4.43 28.52
C VAL A 134 -10.33 5.06 27.37
N LEU A 135 -9.80 6.27 27.58
CA LEU A 135 -9.03 6.97 26.57
C LEU A 135 -7.70 6.27 26.26
N LEU A 136 -6.98 5.79 27.28
CA LEU A 136 -5.75 5.00 27.13
C LEU A 136 -6.00 3.66 26.45
N ASN A 137 -7.05 2.93 26.86
CA ASN A 137 -7.42 1.66 26.24
C ASN A 137 -7.75 1.83 24.75
N ASN A 138 -8.44 2.93 24.39
CA ASN A 138 -8.75 3.21 23.00
C ASN A 138 -7.47 3.53 22.20
N LEU A 139 -6.51 4.27 22.78
CA LEU A 139 -5.20 4.54 22.14
C LEU A 139 -4.39 3.25 21.94
N GLU A 140 -4.37 2.37 22.94
CA GLU A 140 -3.70 1.07 22.86
C GLU A 140 -4.32 0.19 21.78
N ALA A 141 -5.65 0.22 21.62
CA ALA A 141 -6.34 -0.51 20.57
C ALA A 141 -6.07 -0.01 19.14
N LEU A 142 -5.44 1.16 18.97
CA LEU A 142 -5.05 1.70 17.66
C LEU A 142 -3.58 1.45 17.31
N GLY A 143 -2.80 0.91 18.26
CA GLY A 143 -1.37 0.58 18.10
C GLY A 143 -1.14 -0.73 17.39
#